data_AF-A0A1E5FCW9-F1
#
_entry.id   AF-A0A1E5FCW9-F1
#
_cell.length_a   1.000
_cell.length_b   1.000
_cell.length_c   1.000
_cell.angle_alpha   90.00
_cell.angle_beta   90.00
_cell.angle_gamma   90.00
#
_symmetry.space_group_name_H-M   'P 1'
#
loop_
_entity.id
_entity.type
_entity.pdbx_description
1 polymer ?
#
loop_
_entity_poly.entity_id
_entity_poly.type
_entity_poly.pdbx_seq_one_letter_code
_entity_poly.pdbx_strand_id
1 'polypeptide(L)'
;MKPKYRESLINQMRQIQRDKKKKNSKLESFKKEILILRHVNLSYKKISIWLDNKHSTKASLSQIHYMTSVAWKDDPFLKDIKSMANYE
;
A
#
# COMPACT_ATOMS: atom_id res chain seq x y z
N MET A 1 9.85 -37.43 -18.06
CA MET A 1 10.24 -36.00 -17.91
C MET A 1 11.48 -35.92 -17.02
N LYS A 2 12.53 -35.19 -17.43
CA LYS A 2 13.75 -35.04 -16.61
C LYS A 2 13.40 -34.33 -15.29
N PRO A 3 13.78 -34.85 -14.11
CA PRO A 3 13.37 -34.31 -12.81
C PRO A 3 13.72 -32.82 -12.62
N LYS A 4 14.87 -32.37 -13.15
CA LYS A 4 15.29 -30.96 -13.14
C LYS A 4 14.32 -30.02 -13.86
N TYR A 5 13.65 -30.48 -14.91
CA TYR A 5 12.68 -29.67 -15.65
C TYR A 5 11.39 -29.43 -14.84
N ARG A 6 10.91 -30.47 -14.14
CA ARG A 6 9.74 -30.38 -13.26
C ARG A 6 9.97 -29.40 -12.11
N GLU A 7 11.17 -29.44 -11.52
CA GLU A 7 11.54 -28.57 -10.40
C GLU A 7 11.68 -27.10 -10.82
N SER A 8 12.26 -26.86 -12.00
CA SER A 8 12.33 -25.51 -12.60
C SER A 8 10.94 -24.89 -12.80
N LEU A 9 9.98 -25.67 -13.33
CA LEU A 9 8.60 -25.21 -13.52
C LEU A 9 7.91 -24.86 -12.19
N ILE A 10 8.10 -25.68 -11.15
CA ILE A 10 7.54 -25.41 -9.81
C ILE A 10 8.11 -24.10 -9.24
N ASN A 11 9.41 -23.87 -9.41
CA ASN A 11 10.05 -22.65 -8.94
C ASN A 11 9.57 -21.41 -9.72
N GLN A 12 9.41 -21.52 -11.04
CA GLN A 12 8.81 -20.46 -11.86
C GLN A 12 7.37 -20.17 -11.42
N MET A 13 6.54 -21.19 -11.15
CA MET A 13 5.18 -20.99 -10.62
C MET A 13 5.17 -20.27 -9.26
N ARG A 14 6.08 -20.65 -8.35
CA ARG A 14 6.22 -19.97 -7.04
C ARG A 14 6.62 -18.51 -7.20
N GLN A 15 7.53 -18.22 -8.12
CA GLN A 15 7.97 -16.85 -8.40
C GLN A 15 6.84 -16.01 -9.01
N ILE A 16 6.12 -16.54 -10.01
CA ILE A 16 4.95 -15.88 -10.61
C ILE A 16 3.87 -15.57 -9.55
N GLN A 17 3.64 -16.48 -8.61
CA GLN A 17 2.69 -16.24 -7.51
C GLN A 17 3.16 -15.15 -6.54
N ARG A 18 4.46 -15.08 -6.25
CA ARG A 18 5.06 -14.00 -5.45
C ARG A 18 4.97 -12.65 -6.16
N ASP A 19 5.23 -12.62 -7.46
CA ASP A 19 5.19 -11.38 -8.25
C ASP A 19 3.75 -10.92 -8.52
N LYS A 20 2.79 -11.84 -8.67
CA LYS A 20 1.35 -11.50 -8.65
C LYS A 20 0.92 -10.81 -7.35
N LYS A 21 1.54 -11.14 -6.21
CA LYS A 21 1.28 -10.45 -4.94
C LYS A 21 1.84 -9.03 -4.90
N LYS A 22 2.80 -8.68 -5.76
CA LYS A 22 3.31 -7.31 -5.96
C LYS A 22 2.44 -6.48 -6.91
N LYS A 23 1.18 -6.87 -7.18
CA LYS A 23 0.24 -5.95 -7.84
C LYS A 23 0.15 -4.68 -7.01
N ASN A 24 0.62 -3.56 -7.58
CA ASN A 24 0.49 -2.25 -6.99
C ASN A 24 -0.98 -2.04 -6.59
N SER A 25 -1.21 -1.77 -5.31
CA SER A 25 -2.56 -1.56 -4.78
C SER A 25 -3.19 -0.39 -5.53
N LYS A 26 -4.52 -0.42 -5.75
CA LYS A 26 -5.25 0.76 -6.25
C LYS A 26 -5.01 1.99 -5.35
N LEU A 27 -4.69 1.74 -4.09
CA LEU A 27 -4.33 2.78 -3.12
C LEU A 27 -3.00 3.47 -3.40
N GLU A 28 -2.12 2.90 -4.23
CA GLU A 28 -0.86 3.56 -4.56
C GLU A 28 -1.05 4.86 -5.30
N SER A 29 -2.07 4.94 -6.15
CA SER A 29 -2.44 6.18 -6.84
C SER A 29 -2.81 7.30 -5.86
N PHE A 30 -3.23 6.97 -4.64
CA PHE A 30 -3.69 7.90 -3.61
C PHE A 30 -2.77 7.93 -2.38
N LYS A 31 -1.58 7.34 -2.48
CA LYS A 31 -0.65 7.16 -1.36
C LYS A 31 -0.36 8.45 -0.61
N LYS A 32 0.01 9.52 -1.33
CA LYS A 32 0.35 10.81 -0.74
C LYS A 32 -0.82 11.40 0.05
N GLU A 33 -2.02 11.40 -0.53
CA GLU A 33 -3.24 11.90 0.12
C GLU A 33 -3.57 11.08 1.37
N ILE A 34 -3.49 9.76 1.30
CA ILE A 34 -3.74 8.88 2.45
C ILE A 34 -2.72 9.13 3.57
N LEU A 35 -1.43 9.27 3.24
CA LEU A 35 -0.39 9.56 4.23
C LEU A 35 -0.58 10.92 4.90
N ILE A 36 -0.99 11.95 4.16
CA ILE A 36 -1.36 13.27 4.72
C ILE A 36 -2.55 13.14 5.66
N LEU A 37 -3.65 12.52 5.21
CA LEU A 37 -4.84 12.33 6.03
C LEU A 37 -4.54 11.52 7.29
N ARG A 38 -3.64 10.55 7.20
CA ARG A 38 -3.21 9.79 8.37
C ARG A 38 -2.34 10.63 9.31
N HIS A 39 -1.47 11.47 8.77
CA HIS A 39 -0.61 12.38 9.54
C HIS A 39 -1.43 13.40 10.35
N VAL A 40 -2.51 13.97 9.78
CA VAL A 40 -3.46 14.83 10.50
C VAL A 40 -4.44 14.04 11.40
N ASN A 41 -4.07 12.82 11.80
CA ASN A 41 -4.79 11.95 12.73
C ASN A 41 -6.22 11.55 12.31
N LEU A 42 -6.58 11.54 11.01
CA LEU A 42 -7.84 10.92 10.61
C LEU A 42 -7.82 9.42 10.88
N SER A 43 -8.96 8.90 11.35
CA SER A 43 -9.15 7.47 11.54
C SER A 43 -9.23 6.75 10.19
N TYR A 44 -8.83 5.48 10.16
CA TYR A 44 -8.92 4.65 8.95
C TYR A 44 -10.35 4.60 8.38
N LYS A 45 -11.37 4.69 9.23
CA LYS A 45 -12.78 4.77 8.82
C LYS A 45 -13.06 6.05 8.03
N LYS A 46 -12.62 7.21 8.53
CA LYS A 46 -12.80 8.47 7.81
C LYS A 46 -12.01 8.49 6.49
N ILE A 47 -10.81 7.92 6.46
CA ILE A 47 -10.01 7.80 5.23
C ILE A 47 -10.71 6.90 4.20
N SER A 48 -11.25 5.75 4.63
CA SER A 48 -12.03 4.84 3.76
C SER A 48 -13.25 5.54 3.16
N ILE A 49 -14.02 6.26 3.98
CA ILE A 49 -15.17 7.06 3.51
C ILE A 49 -14.72 8.15 2.53
N TRP A 50 -13.63 8.85 2.83
CA TRP A 50 -13.11 9.90 1.95
C TRP A 50 -12.65 9.33 0.59
N LEU A 51 -12.00 8.16 0.57
CA LEU A 51 -11.61 7.48 -0.67
C LEU A 51 -12.82 7.07 -1.52
N ASP A 52 -13.88 6.57 -0.89
CA ASP A 52 -15.11 6.20 -1.59
C ASP A 52 -15.83 7.46 -2.13
N ASN A 53 -15.92 8.52 -1.32
CA ASN A 53 -16.64 9.74 -1.70
C ASN A 53 -15.92 10.59 -2.74
N LYS A 54 -14.58 10.69 -2.69
CA LYS A 54 -13.81 11.56 -3.60
C LYS A 54 -13.31 10.84 -4.84
N HIS A 55 -12.94 9.57 -4.69
CA HIS A 55 -12.22 8.82 -5.72
C HIS A 55 -12.97 7.54 -6.14
N SER A 56 -14.21 7.34 -5.65
CA SER A 56 -15.01 6.12 -5.88
C SER A 56 -14.22 4.83 -5.63
N THR A 57 -13.28 4.89 -4.69
CA THR A 57 -12.32 3.82 -4.42
C THR A 57 -12.62 3.20 -3.07
N LYS A 58 -13.22 2.01 -3.10
CA LYS A 58 -13.48 1.24 -1.88
C LYS A 58 -12.20 0.63 -1.34
N ALA A 59 -11.92 0.91 -0.07
CA ALA A 59 -10.75 0.40 0.64
C ALA A 59 -11.15 -0.06 2.03
N SER A 60 -10.76 -1.29 2.40
CA SER A 60 -11.05 -1.80 3.73
C SER A 60 -10.15 -1.14 4.78
N LEU A 61 -10.62 -1.08 6.03
CA LEU A 61 -9.85 -0.50 7.12
C LEU A 61 -8.52 -1.23 7.32
N SER A 62 -8.54 -2.57 7.25
CA SER A 62 -7.33 -3.41 7.35
C SER A 62 -6.35 -3.15 6.22
N GLN A 63 -6.85 -2.90 5.00
CA GLN A 63 -6.01 -2.55 3.86
C GLN A 63 -5.34 -1.19 4.07
N ILE A 64 -6.08 -0.16 4.48
CA ILE A 64 -5.51 1.17 4.76
C ILE A 64 -4.49 1.09 5.91
N HIS A 65 -4.81 0.35 6.97
CA HIS A 65 -3.88 0.09 8.06
C HIS A 65 -2.59 -0.52 7.51
N TYR A 66 -2.69 -1.65 6.80
CA TYR A 66 -1.52 -2.36 6.27
C TYR A 66 -0.66 -1.45 5.37
N MET A 67 -1.30 -0.69 4.47
CA MET A 67 -0.55 0.20 3.58
C MET A 67 0.19 1.28 4.38
N THR A 68 -0.47 1.92 5.34
CA THR A 68 0.11 3.03 6.10
C THR A 68 1.13 2.60 7.15
N SER A 69 0.96 1.44 7.80
CA SER A 69 1.84 0.99 8.89
C SER A 69 2.92 0.00 8.48
N VAL A 70 2.75 -0.69 7.34
CA VAL A 70 3.69 -1.70 6.85
C VAL A 70 4.24 -1.31 5.48
N ALA A 71 3.39 -1.17 4.47
CA ALA A 71 3.86 -1.00 3.09
C ALA A 71 4.56 0.35 2.85
N TRP A 72 4.11 1.41 3.52
CA TRP A 72 4.59 2.78 3.35
C TRP A 72 5.27 3.35 4.59
N LYS A 73 5.58 2.52 5.57
CA LYS A 73 6.15 2.95 6.85
C LYS A 73 7.40 3.83 6.69
N ASP A 74 8.24 3.46 5.75
CA ASP A 74 9.54 4.10 5.49
C ASP A 74 9.51 5.00 4.24
N ASP A 75 8.31 5.42 3.81
CA ASP A 75 8.18 6.24 2.63
C ASP A 75 8.87 7.60 2.81
N PRO A 76 9.71 8.05 1.85
CA PRO A 76 10.40 9.34 1.96
C PRO A 76 9.46 10.51 2.20
N PHE A 77 8.24 10.46 1.64
CA PHE A 77 7.25 11.52 1.81
C PHE A 77 6.83 11.74 3.27
N LEU A 78 6.91 10.70 4.12
CA LEU A 78 6.64 10.85 5.55
C LEU A 78 7.68 11.72 6.26
N LYS A 79 8.91 11.79 5.74
CA LYS A 79 9.95 12.70 6.26
C LYS A 79 9.63 14.14 5.86
N ASP A 80 9.19 14.35 4.63
CA ASP A 80 8.83 15.67 4.11
C ASP A 80 7.65 16.27 4.89
N ILE A 81 6.57 15.50 5.10
CA ILE A 81 5.39 15.95 5.87
C ILE A 81 5.80 16.34 7.31
N LYS A 82 6.63 15.52 7.97
CA LYS A 82 7.12 15.83 9.34
C LYS A 82 7.98 17.08 9.36
N SER A 83 8.82 17.29 8.34
CA SER A 83 9.63 18.50 8.25
C SER A 83 8.76 19.75 8.10
N MET A 84 7.71 19.68 7.28
CA MET A 84 6.79 20.81 7.06
C MET A 84 6.03 21.20 8.33
N ALA A 85 5.62 20.22 9.14
CA ALA A 85 4.92 20.46 10.41
C ALA A 85 5.80 21.16 11.48
N ASN A 86 7.13 21.15 11.34
CA ASN A 86 8.05 21.79 12.30
C ASN A 86 8.36 23.26 11.96
N TYR A 87 7.76 23.81 10.90
CA TYR A 87 7.92 25.23 10.52
C TYR A 87 6.72 26.11 10.95
N GLU A 88 5.84 25.58 11.81
CA GLU A 88 4.80 26.35 12.52
C GLU A 88 5.24 26.60 13.98
#